data_AF-A0A354ZHT7-F1
#
_entry.id   AF-A0A354ZHT7-F1
#
_cell.length_a   1.000
_cell.length_b   1.000
_cell.length_c   1.000
_cell.angle_alpha   90.00
_cell.angle_beta   90.00
_cell.angle_gamma   90.00
#
_symmetry.space_group_name_H-M   'P 1'
#
loop_
_entity.id
_entity.type
_entity.pdbx_description
1 polymer ?
#
loop_
_entity_poly.entity_id
_entity_poly.type
_entity_poly.pdbx_seq_one_letter_code
_entity_poly.pdbx_strand_id
1 'polypeptide(L)'
;MERIIAYCGLACDECPAYLATQADDNQARARIAAEWSEALGADMKAEDINCDGCLGAGGRKVGYCSMCEIRTCAVERSLENCAHCSDYACEQLKGFLKGAPAAQALLDGLREAQRG
;
A
#
# COMPACT_ATOMS: atom_id res chain seq x y z
N MET A 1 10.52 -5.73 -13.71
CA MET A 1 10.43 -5.76 -12.24
C MET A 1 9.27 -6.68 -11.89
N GLU A 2 9.40 -7.52 -10.88
CA GLU A 2 8.27 -8.33 -10.41
C GLU A 2 7.23 -7.42 -9.77
N ARG A 3 5.95 -7.73 -9.97
CA ARG A 3 4.83 -6.93 -9.46
C ARG A 3 4.81 -6.97 -7.94
N ILE A 4 4.75 -5.82 -7.27
CA ILE A 4 4.72 -5.74 -5.81
C ILE A 4 3.27 -5.48 -5.38
N ILE A 5 2.57 -6.51 -4.94
CA ILE A 5 1.19 -6.35 -4.48
C ILE A 5 1.21 -6.08 -2.97
N ALA A 6 0.76 -4.89 -2.57
CA ALA A 6 0.64 -4.49 -1.16
C ALA A 6 -0.34 -5.40 -0.40
N TYR A 7 -0.30 -5.36 0.93
CA TYR A 7 -1.24 -6.13 1.76
C TYR A 7 -2.70 -5.89 1.37
N CYS A 8 -3.05 -4.64 1.04
CA CYS A 8 -4.40 -4.24 0.64
C CYS A 8 -4.74 -4.47 -0.85
N GLY A 9 -3.84 -5.04 -1.66
CA GLY A 9 -4.07 -5.32 -3.07
C GLY A 9 -3.63 -4.21 -4.04
N LEU A 10 -3.18 -3.06 -3.55
CA LEU A 10 -2.60 -2.04 -4.42
C LEU A 10 -1.31 -2.53 -5.08
N ALA A 11 -1.13 -2.23 -6.36
CA ALA A 11 0.14 -2.41 -7.05
C ALA A 11 1.13 -1.36 -6.52
N CYS A 12 1.93 -1.76 -5.53
CA CYS A 12 2.88 -0.90 -4.87
C CYS A 12 4.00 -0.44 -5.82
N ASP A 13 4.32 -1.26 -6.82
CA ASP A 13 5.24 -0.93 -7.91
C ASP A 13 4.72 0.18 -8.85
N GLU A 14 3.41 0.45 -8.83
CA GLU A 14 2.77 1.56 -9.56
C GLU A 14 2.48 2.77 -8.65
N CYS A 15 2.79 2.69 -7.36
CA CYS A 15 2.55 3.77 -6.42
C CYS A 15 3.47 4.97 -6.71
N PRO A 16 2.94 6.21 -6.85
CA PRO A 16 3.76 7.39 -7.11
C PRO A 16 4.87 7.60 -6.08
N ALA A 17 4.60 7.34 -4.79
CA ALA A 17 5.58 7.48 -3.73
C ALA A 17 6.72 6.45 -3.85
N TYR A 18 6.40 5.20 -4.22
CA TYR A 18 7.40 4.17 -4.48
C TYR A 18 8.27 4.55 -5.67
N LEU A 19 7.65 4.89 -6.81
CA LEU A 19 8.33 5.28 -8.04
C LEU A 19 9.25 6.48 -7.83
N ALA A 20 8.77 7.54 -7.16
CA ALA A 20 9.56 8.71 -6.81
C ALA A 20 10.71 8.38 -5.85
N THR A 21 10.51 7.41 -4.95
CA THR A 21 11.58 6.94 -4.07
C THR A 21 12.68 6.22 -4.85
N GLN A 22 12.31 5.26 -5.71
CA GLN A 22 13.26 4.47 -6.49
C GLN A 22 14.01 5.30 -7.54
N ALA A 23 13.36 6.33 -8.11
CA ALA A 23 13.98 7.26 -9.05
C ALA A 23 14.84 8.35 -8.38
N ASP A 24 14.85 8.40 -7.06
CA ASP A 24 15.42 9.49 -6.26
C ASP A 24 14.95 10.90 -6.68
N ASP A 25 13.67 11.02 -7.07
CA ASP A 25 13.09 12.25 -7.60
C ASP A 25 12.45 13.08 -6.47
N ASN A 26 13.23 14.02 -5.93
CA ASN A 26 12.76 14.93 -4.89
C ASN A 26 11.65 15.89 -5.37
N GLN A 27 11.58 16.22 -6.67
CA GLN A 27 10.49 17.06 -7.17
C GLN A 27 9.17 16.28 -7.22
N ALA A 28 9.21 15.01 -7.63
CA ALA A 28 8.05 14.14 -7.56
C ALA A 28 7.59 13.94 -6.11
N ARG A 29 8.52 13.70 -5.18
CA ARG A 29 8.20 13.59 -3.75
C ARG A 29 7.52 14.85 -3.22
N ALA A 30 8.00 16.04 -3.57
CA ALA A 30 7.38 17.31 -3.17
C ALA A 30 5.96 17.50 -3.73
N ARG A 31 5.72 17.13 -5.00
CA ARG A 31 4.38 17.19 -5.60
C ARG A 31 3.40 16.26 -4.91
N ILE A 32 3.81 15.00 -4.69
CA ILE A 32 2.99 14.00 -3.99
C ILE A 32 2.68 14.45 -2.56
N ALA A 33 3.68 15.01 -1.85
CA ALA A 33 3.50 15.51 -0.50
C ALA A 33 2.42 16.61 -0.44
N ALA A 34 2.44 17.56 -1.39
CA ALA A 34 1.43 18.61 -1.48
C ALA A 34 0.03 18.06 -1.78
N GLU A 35 -0.10 17.16 -2.76
CA GLU A 35 -1.39 16.54 -3.12
C GLU A 35 -1.99 15.76 -1.95
N TRP A 36 -1.18 14.97 -1.24
CA TRP A 36 -1.64 14.15 -0.13
C TRP A 36 -1.94 15.00 1.12
N SER A 37 -1.17 16.07 1.34
CA SER A 37 -1.44 17.06 2.39
C SER A 37 -2.83 17.66 2.23
N GLU A 38 -3.19 18.08 1.01
CA GLU A 38 -4.50 18.63 0.69
C GLU A 38 -5.62 17.58 0.86
N ALA A 39 -5.42 16.37 0.30
CA ALA A 39 -6.43 15.32 0.33
C ALA A 39 -6.70 14.75 1.73
N LEU A 40 -5.67 14.70 2.59
CA LEU A 40 -5.74 14.09 3.93
C LEU A 40 -5.86 15.14 5.05
N GLY A 41 -5.75 16.43 4.75
CA GLY A 41 -5.70 17.49 5.75
C GLY A 41 -4.47 17.40 6.66
N ALA A 42 -3.32 17.02 6.09
CA ALA A 42 -2.05 16.83 6.80
C ALA A 42 -0.98 17.82 6.29
N ASP A 43 0.14 17.96 7.02
CA ASP A 43 1.33 18.71 6.56
C ASP A 43 2.45 17.71 6.23
N MET A 44 2.35 17.09 5.05
CA MET A 44 3.36 16.15 4.55
C MET A 44 4.45 16.92 3.78
N LYS A 45 5.70 16.53 4.00
CA LYS A 45 6.86 17.07 3.29
C LYS A 45 7.45 16.04 2.33
N ALA A 46 8.33 16.48 1.44
CA ALA A 46 8.98 15.59 0.48
C ALA A 46 9.76 14.46 1.19
N GLU A 47 10.33 14.75 2.36
CA GLU A 47 11.06 13.80 3.18
C GLU A 47 10.15 12.70 3.77
N ASP A 48 8.85 12.99 3.90
CA ASP A 48 7.85 12.01 4.35
C ASP A 48 7.44 11.05 3.23
N ILE A 49 7.76 11.36 1.97
CA ILE A 49 7.47 10.55 0.77
C ILE A 49 8.69 9.68 0.42
N ASN A 50 9.08 8.82 1.36
CA ASN A 50 10.13 7.81 1.16
C ASN A 50 9.58 6.40 1.40
N CYS A 51 9.50 5.58 0.35
CA CYS A 51 8.88 4.25 0.40
C CYS A 51 9.65 3.20 -0.40
N ASP A 52 10.03 2.11 0.26
CA ASP A 52 10.68 0.95 -0.36
C ASP A 52 9.70 -0.22 -0.60
N GLY A 53 8.39 0.06 -0.53
CA GLY A 53 7.33 -0.92 -0.74
C GLY A 53 6.54 -1.23 0.53
N CYS A 54 5.31 -1.73 0.35
CA CYS A 54 4.37 -1.99 1.45
C CYS A 54 4.73 -3.24 2.28
N LEU A 55 5.23 -4.28 1.60
CA LEU A 55 5.51 -5.59 2.16
C LEU A 55 6.74 -5.60 3.08
N GLY A 56 6.75 -6.55 4.02
CA GLY A 56 7.83 -6.72 4.99
C GLY A 56 7.85 -5.69 6.12
N ALA A 57 8.63 -6.00 7.15
CA ALA A 57 8.82 -5.13 8.33
C ALA A 57 9.93 -4.08 8.16
N GLY A 58 10.84 -4.28 7.18
CA GLY A 58 11.99 -3.40 6.93
C GLY A 58 11.77 -2.37 5.82
N GLY A 59 12.81 -1.55 5.58
CA GLY A 59 12.84 -0.52 4.54
C GLY A 59 12.08 0.75 4.91
N ARG A 60 12.30 1.83 4.15
CA ARG A 60 11.59 3.10 4.32
C ARG A 60 10.11 2.92 3.99
N LYS A 61 9.28 3.69 4.68
CA LYS A 61 7.83 3.68 4.54
C LYS A 61 7.36 5.11 4.55
N VAL A 62 6.47 5.46 3.61
CA VAL A 62 5.83 6.78 3.60
C VAL A 62 5.11 6.97 4.92
N GLY A 63 5.06 8.21 5.44
CA GLY A 63 4.53 8.50 6.78
C GLY A 63 3.19 7.80 7.09
N TYR A 64 2.29 7.77 6.11
CA TYR A 64 0.99 7.10 6.21
C TYR A 64 1.06 5.59 6.50
N CYS A 65 2.08 4.87 6.02
CA CYS A 65 2.22 3.43 6.24
C CYS A 65 2.38 3.07 7.72
N SER A 66 2.80 4.01 8.58
CA SER A 66 2.88 3.79 10.04
C SER A 66 1.50 3.77 10.71
N MET A 67 0.50 4.41 10.11
CA MET A 67 -0.88 4.48 10.60
C MET A 67 -1.84 3.56 9.84
N CYS A 68 -1.35 2.84 8.82
CA CYS A 68 -2.17 1.97 8.00
C CYS A 68 -2.57 0.70 8.76
N GLU A 69 -3.79 0.66 9.30
CA GLU A 69 -4.29 -0.47 10.09
C GLU A 69 -4.29 -1.79 9.31
N ILE A 70 -4.52 -1.76 7.99
CA ILE A 70 -4.49 -2.97 7.14
C ILE A 70 -3.09 -3.56 7.12
N ARG A 71 -2.06 -2.70 6.99
CA ARG A 71 -0.66 -3.12 7.04
C ARG A 71 -0.30 -3.66 8.42
N THR A 72 -0.65 -2.96 9.48
CA THR A 72 -0.38 -3.40 10.86
C THR A 72 -0.94 -4.80 11.11
N CYS A 73 -2.22 -5.01 10.79
CA CYS A 73 -2.88 -6.30 10.91
C CYS A 73 -2.21 -7.40 10.07
N ALA A 74 -1.87 -7.13 8.81
CA ALA A 74 -1.24 -8.12 7.94
C ALA A 74 0.18 -8.51 8.40
N VAL A 75 0.95 -7.56 8.92
CA VAL A 75 2.28 -7.81 9.49
C VAL A 75 2.17 -8.66 10.76
N GLU A 76 1.27 -8.31 11.69
CA GLU A 76 1.05 -9.07 12.93
C GLU A 76 0.63 -10.51 12.66
N ARG A 77 -0.16 -10.71 11.60
CA ARG A 77 -0.63 -12.03 11.16
C ARG A 77 0.34 -12.76 10.24
N SER A 78 1.50 -12.16 9.93
CA SER A 78 2.51 -12.72 9.02
C SER A 78 1.93 -13.15 7.66
N LEU A 79 1.03 -12.32 7.11
CA LEU A 79 0.41 -12.57 5.80
C LEU A 79 1.33 -12.12 4.68
N GLU A 80 1.30 -12.81 3.53
CA GLU A 80 1.92 -12.30 2.30
C GLU A 80 1.16 -11.08 1.77
N ASN A 81 -0.17 -11.18 1.71
CA ASN A 81 -1.12 -10.10 1.51
C ASN A 81 -2.50 -10.53 2.01
N CYS A 82 -3.49 -9.65 2.00
CA CYS A 82 -4.81 -9.97 2.52
C CYS A 82 -5.52 -11.11 1.77
N ALA A 83 -5.15 -11.46 0.53
CA ALA A 83 -5.73 -12.61 -0.17
C ALA A 83 -5.46 -13.94 0.55
N HIS A 84 -4.36 -14.02 1.31
CA HIS A 84 -3.95 -15.18 2.11
C HIS A 84 -4.59 -15.19 3.52
N CYS A 85 -5.38 -14.17 3.85
CA CYS A 85 -6.08 -14.10 5.12
C CYS A 85 -7.23 -15.13 5.18
N SER A 86 -7.35 -15.84 6.29
CA SER A 86 -8.49 -16.75 6.55
C SER A 86 -9.83 -16.02 6.49
N ASP A 87 -9.84 -14.77 6.95
CA ASP A 87 -11.04 -13.96 7.15
C ASP A 87 -11.35 -13.06 5.94
N TYR A 88 -10.65 -13.29 4.81
CA TYR A 88 -10.84 -12.48 3.61
C TYR A 88 -12.22 -12.71 2.97
N ALA A 89 -12.98 -11.67 2.62
CA ALA A 89 -12.73 -10.24 2.86
C ALA A 89 -13.33 -9.80 4.22
N CYS A 90 -12.51 -9.26 5.13
CA CYS A 90 -12.97 -8.77 6.43
C CYS A 90 -13.48 -7.31 6.34
N GLU A 91 -14.28 -6.85 7.31
CA GLU A 91 -14.90 -5.52 7.28
C GLU A 91 -13.91 -4.37 7.16
N GLN A 92 -12.77 -4.45 7.88
CA GLN A 92 -11.69 -3.46 7.80
C GLN A 92 -11.17 -3.31 6.37
N LEU A 93 -10.95 -4.43 5.67
CA LEU A 93 -10.50 -4.41 4.28
C LEU A 93 -11.60 -3.95 3.33
N LYS A 94 -12.84 -4.42 3.51
CA LYS A 94 -14.00 -4.00 2.68
C LYS A 94 -14.20 -2.49 2.69
N GLY A 95 -13.97 -1.82 3.82
CA GLY A 95 -14.03 -0.37 3.93
C GLY A 95 -13.10 0.33 2.94
N PHE A 96 -11.86 -0.13 2.87
CA PHE A 96 -10.85 0.37 1.91
C PHE A 96 -11.20 -0.01 0.45
N LEU A 97 -11.57 -1.27 0.21
CA LEU A 97 -11.82 -1.78 -1.15
C LEU A 97 -12.97 -1.07 -1.88
N LYS A 98 -13.95 -0.49 -1.15
CA LYS A 98 -15.00 0.36 -1.74
C LYS A 98 -14.43 1.54 -2.54
N GLY A 99 -13.30 2.10 -2.11
CA GLY A 99 -12.60 3.19 -2.81
C GLY A 99 -11.50 2.70 -3.76
N ALA A 100 -11.22 1.39 -3.78
CA ALA A 100 -10.12 0.79 -4.52
C ALA A 100 -10.55 -0.50 -5.25
N PRO A 101 -11.50 -0.44 -6.20
CA PRO A 101 -12.03 -1.64 -6.87
C PRO A 101 -10.96 -2.42 -7.64
N ALA A 102 -9.92 -1.75 -8.16
CA ALA A 102 -8.79 -2.41 -8.80
C ALA A 102 -7.98 -3.27 -7.81
N ALA A 103 -7.82 -2.79 -6.57
CA ALA A 103 -7.14 -3.55 -5.52
C ALA A 103 -7.96 -4.79 -5.11
N GLN A 104 -9.30 -4.65 -5.08
CA GLN A 104 -10.19 -5.77 -4.81
C GLN A 104 -10.05 -6.87 -5.87
N ALA A 105 -10.14 -6.48 -7.15
CA ALA A 105 -10.01 -7.43 -8.25
C ALA A 105 -8.66 -8.19 -8.23
N LEU A 106 -7.58 -7.51 -7.83
CA LEU A 106 -6.26 -8.14 -7.68
C LEU A 106 -6.25 -9.17 -6.54
N LEU A 107 -6.77 -8.83 -5.36
CA LEU A 107 -6.82 -9.77 -4.24
C LEU A 107 -7.73 -10.97 -4.51
N ASP A 108 -8.88 -10.74 -5.16
CA ASP A 108 -9.80 -11.80 -5.55
C ASP A 108 -9.12 -12.79 -6.51
N GLY A 109 -8.44 -12.29 -7.55
CA GLY A 109 -7.70 -13.12 -8.50
C GLY A 109 -6.54 -13.91 -7.84
N LEU A 110 -5.80 -13.29 -6.92
CA LEU A 110 -4.75 -13.99 -6.16
C LEU A 110 -5.33 -15.11 -5.30
N ARG A 111 -6.48 -14.87 -4.66
CA ARG A 111 -7.14 -15.86 -3.81
C ARG A 111 -7.70 -17.04 -4.61
N GLU A 112 -8.21 -16.77 -5.80
CA GLU A 112 -8.66 -17.82 -6.73
C GLU A 112 -7.48 -18.68 -7.22
N ALA A 113 -6.37 -18.05 -7.61
CA ALA A 113 -5.17 -18.74 -8.07
C ALA A 113 -4.56 -19.68 -7.00
N GLN A 114 -4.75 -19.39 -5.71
CA GLN A 114 -4.28 -20.25 -4.60
C GLN A 114 -5.11 -21.53 -4.42
N ARG A 115 -6.30 -21.61 -5.02
CA ARG A 115 -7.20 -22.78 -4.91
C ARG A 115 -7.06 -23.75 -6.09
N GLY A 116 -6.31 -23.37 -7.12
CA GLY A 116 -6.07 -24.15 -8.34
C GLY A 116 -4.84 -25.03 -8.27
#